data_AF-A0A357Z9W6-F1
#
_entry.id   AF-A0A357Z9W6-F1
#
_cell.length_a   1.000
_cell.length_b   1.000
_cell.length_c   1.000
_cell.angle_alpha   90.00
_cell.angle_beta   90.00
_cell.angle_gamma   90.00
#
_symmetry.space_group_name_H-M   'P 1'
#
loop_
_entity.id
_entity.type
_entity.pdbx_description
1 polymer ?
#
loop_
_entity_poly.entity_id
_entity_poly.type
_entity_poly.pdbx_seq_one_letter_code
_entity_poly.pdbx_strand_id
1 'polypeptide(L)'
;FRMAIDNPQYHNAKKGYLKWKEYMNAFGFGKKLGVDLPSENRANIPDTAQYNRDFGGAKYWNSCYMLTLGIGQDRMTATPLQLANAMAYLANSGFYYTPHFVDSIENEDEEDKLMLEKYRTKIEVTKIAKQYFDVIKEGMHDVTVIGTAAFIKVPGHDFCAKTGTAQNPHGKNHSLFVCFAPKENPTIAVAVVVENAGYGSTWAGPIAGLMMEKYLNDTLTTESKIKAENLSNVDLMPAAIKSWYVRNNKTEMLTPLEYNNDELADVWDMEMLSEIAPAKLALDTLKKIDTLPVTPPSKPAPSNKVNKETAIDPLQKKKKVTKNKNGKL
;
A
#
# COMPACT_ATOMS: atom_id res chain seq x y z
N PHE A 1 8.48 3.54 6.89
CA PHE A 1 9.24 2.32 6.55
C PHE A 1 10.72 2.42 6.91
N ARG A 2 11.53 3.28 6.27
CA ARG A 2 12.98 3.38 6.53
C ARG A 2 13.33 3.51 8.02
N MET A 3 12.62 4.38 8.74
CA MET A 3 12.81 4.56 10.19
C MET A 3 12.60 3.28 11.00
N ALA A 4 11.74 2.36 10.55
CA ALA A 4 11.51 1.08 11.24
C ALA A 4 12.66 0.09 10.98
N ILE A 5 13.18 0.06 9.75
CA ILE A 5 14.30 -0.81 9.37
C ILE A 5 15.62 -0.32 9.94
N ASP A 6 15.88 0.98 9.83
CA ASP A 6 17.10 1.63 10.34
C ASP A 6 16.99 1.95 11.85
N ASN A 7 16.02 1.37 12.56
CA ASN A 7 15.84 1.62 13.99
C ASN A 7 17.12 1.23 14.75
N PRO A 8 17.70 2.17 15.54
CA PRO A 8 18.93 1.93 16.30
C PRO A 8 18.88 0.69 17.20
N GLN A 9 17.69 0.31 17.69
CA GLN A 9 17.49 -0.88 18.53
C GLN A 9 17.97 -2.17 17.85
N TYR A 10 17.88 -2.27 16.52
CA TYR A 10 18.29 -3.47 15.79
C TYR A 10 19.77 -3.46 15.41
N HIS A 11 20.49 -2.37 15.69
CA HIS A 11 21.90 -2.11 15.37
C HIS A 11 22.30 -2.17 13.88
N ASN A 12 21.48 -2.79 13.02
CA ASN A 12 21.75 -2.98 11.61
C ASN A 12 20.42 -3.06 10.83
N ALA A 13 20.34 -2.32 9.72
CA ALA A 13 19.23 -2.35 8.77
C ALA A 13 18.79 -3.77 8.37
N LYS A 14 19.73 -4.71 8.23
CA LYS A 14 19.40 -6.10 7.87
C LYS A 14 18.60 -6.80 8.95
N LYS A 15 18.93 -6.56 10.22
CA LYS A 15 18.18 -7.12 11.36
C LYS A 15 16.80 -6.46 11.49
N GLY A 16 16.72 -5.14 11.32
CA GLY A 16 15.43 -4.43 11.29
C GLY A 16 14.54 -4.90 10.13
N TYR A 17 15.13 -5.18 8.97
CA TYR A 17 14.43 -5.76 7.84
C TYR A 17 13.92 -7.18 8.09
N LEU A 18 14.73 -8.06 8.72
CA LEU A 18 14.27 -9.38 9.14
C LEU A 18 13.11 -9.28 10.13
N LYS A 19 13.14 -8.30 11.04
CA LYS A 19 12.01 -8.05 11.94
C LYS A 19 10.76 -7.57 11.20
N TRP A 20 10.91 -6.70 10.20
CA TRP A 20 9.80 -6.31 9.33
C TRP A 20 9.21 -7.52 8.59
N LYS A 21 10.06 -8.39 8.02
CA LYS A 21 9.62 -9.64 7.38
C LYS A 21 8.88 -10.56 8.35
N GLU A 22 9.34 -10.67 9.60
CA GLU A 22 8.66 -11.43 10.65
C GLU A 22 7.21 -10.93 10.85
N TYR A 23 7.00 -9.61 10.90
CA TYR A 23 5.65 -9.02 10.97
C TYR A 23 4.82 -9.31 9.71
N MET A 24 5.40 -9.17 8.50
CA MET A 24 4.68 -9.48 7.26
C MET A 24 4.23 -10.95 7.21
N ASN A 25 5.11 -11.87 7.60
CA ASN A 25 4.80 -13.29 7.72
C ASN A 25 3.77 -13.57 8.83
N ALA A 26 3.78 -12.78 9.90
CA ALA A 26 2.80 -12.86 10.97
C ALA A 26 1.40 -12.47 10.49
N PHE A 27 1.30 -11.44 9.62
CA PHE A 27 0.04 -11.01 9.01
C PHE A 27 -0.48 -11.97 7.92
N GLY A 28 0.30 -13.00 7.56
CA GLY A 28 -0.10 -14.01 6.58
C GLY A 28 0.55 -13.88 5.20
N PHE A 29 1.40 -12.86 4.98
CA PHE A 29 2.08 -12.67 3.70
C PHE A 29 3.30 -13.59 3.55
N GLY A 30 3.66 -13.94 2.30
CA GLY A 30 4.88 -14.69 2.00
C GLY A 30 4.90 -16.15 2.47
N LYS A 31 3.78 -16.63 3.01
CA LYS A 31 3.54 -18.03 3.40
C LYS A 31 2.16 -18.46 2.93
N LYS A 32 1.97 -19.77 2.84
CA LYS A 32 0.62 -20.35 2.68
C LYS A 32 -0.17 -20.10 3.96
N LEU A 33 -1.41 -19.63 3.84
CA LEU A 33 -2.35 -19.48 4.93
C LEU A 33 -2.90 -20.85 5.37
N GLY A 34 -2.96 -21.83 4.47
CA GLY A 34 -3.49 -23.16 4.75
C GLY A 34 -4.97 -23.32 4.41
N VAL A 35 -5.45 -22.56 3.42
CA VAL A 35 -6.81 -22.71 2.90
C VAL A 35 -7.05 -24.15 2.41
N ASP A 36 -8.29 -24.61 2.49
CA ASP A 36 -8.79 -25.90 2.00
C ASP A 36 -8.83 -26.01 0.46
N LEU A 37 -7.91 -25.33 -0.24
CA LEU A 37 -7.73 -25.43 -1.69
C LEU A 37 -6.34 -26.01 -2.05
N PRO A 38 -6.24 -26.90 -3.05
CA PRO A 38 -4.98 -27.55 -3.41
C PRO A 38 -3.94 -26.57 -3.99
N SER A 39 -4.38 -25.52 -4.68
CA SER A 39 -3.52 -24.65 -5.49
C SER A 39 -3.18 -23.32 -4.80
N GLU A 40 -2.96 -23.33 -3.49
CA GLU A 40 -2.55 -22.11 -2.77
C GLU A 40 -1.11 -21.70 -3.11
N ASN A 41 -0.95 -20.48 -3.62
CA ASN A 41 0.35 -19.85 -3.84
C ASN A 41 0.80 -19.10 -2.58
N ARG A 42 2.06 -19.30 -2.17
CA ARG A 42 2.65 -18.62 -1.01
C ARG A 42 2.97 -17.13 -1.25
N ALA A 43 2.93 -16.69 -2.50
CA ALA A 43 3.42 -15.39 -2.96
C ALA A 43 4.89 -15.16 -2.57
N ASN A 44 5.33 -13.92 -2.35
CA ASN A 44 6.72 -13.63 -2.00
C ASN A 44 6.85 -12.44 -1.06
N ILE A 45 7.47 -12.67 0.10
CA ILE A 45 8.09 -11.59 0.89
C ILE A 45 9.60 -11.82 0.83
N PRO A 46 10.36 -10.92 0.17
CA PRO A 46 11.78 -11.13 -0.06
C PRO A 46 12.56 -11.27 1.26
N ASP A 47 13.71 -11.95 1.20
CA ASP A 47 14.66 -12.03 2.30
C ASP A 47 15.97 -11.30 1.95
N THR A 48 16.79 -11.05 2.94
CA THR A 48 18.19 -10.65 2.82
C THR A 48 18.97 -11.52 1.81
N ALA A 49 18.66 -12.83 1.73
CA ALA A 49 19.28 -13.73 0.74
C ALA A 49 18.94 -13.36 -0.71
N GLN A 50 17.71 -12.88 -0.97
CA GLN A 50 17.30 -12.38 -2.28
C GLN A 50 18.10 -11.12 -2.65
N TYR A 51 18.15 -10.14 -1.73
CA TYR A 51 18.92 -8.91 -1.94
C TYR A 51 20.43 -9.17 -2.06
N ASN A 52 20.98 -10.11 -1.30
CA ASN A 52 22.37 -10.52 -1.44
C ASN A 52 22.66 -11.07 -2.84
N ARG A 53 21.71 -11.82 -3.43
CA ARG A 53 21.86 -12.35 -4.78
C ARG A 53 21.77 -11.24 -5.83
N ASP A 54 20.76 -10.37 -5.72
CA ASP A 54 20.51 -9.29 -6.68
C ASP A 54 21.65 -8.25 -6.70
N PHE A 55 22.28 -7.97 -5.56
CA PHE A 55 23.29 -6.92 -5.42
C PHE A 55 24.73 -7.43 -5.21
N GLY A 56 24.98 -8.74 -5.37
CA GLY A 56 26.33 -9.30 -5.29
C GLY A 56 26.91 -9.39 -3.86
N GLY A 57 26.06 -9.36 -2.83
CA GLY A 57 26.41 -9.64 -1.44
C GLY A 57 25.95 -8.59 -0.44
N ALA A 58 25.98 -8.98 0.85
CA ALA A 58 25.45 -8.18 1.96
C ALA A 58 26.09 -6.79 2.13
N LYS A 59 27.31 -6.57 1.63
CA LYS A 59 28.01 -5.28 1.75
C LYS A 59 27.59 -4.25 0.70
N TYR A 60 26.89 -4.68 -0.35
CA TYR A 60 26.59 -3.85 -1.52
C TYR A 60 25.17 -3.28 -1.56
N TRP A 61 24.34 -3.60 -0.57
CA TRP A 61 23.01 -3.03 -0.42
C TRP A 61 22.76 -2.56 1.02
N ASN A 62 21.90 -1.56 1.14
CA ASN A 62 21.47 -0.97 2.40
C ASN A 62 19.95 -0.71 2.35
N SER A 63 19.39 -0.09 3.40
CA SER A 63 17.95 0.17 3.50
C SER A 63 17.38 1.01 2.36
N CYS A 64 18.19 1.83 1.67
CA CYS A 64 17.74 2.64 0.53
C CYS A 64 17.29 1.77 -0.65
N TYR A 65 17.87 0.59 -0.83
CA TYR A 65 17.58 -0.29 -1.97
C TYR A 65 16.23 -1.00 -1.88
N MET A 66 15.60 -0.97 -0.70
CA MET A 66 14.34 -1.68 -0.42
C MET A 66 13.24 -0.75 0.07
N LEU A 67 13.41 0.58 -0.10
CA LEU A 67 12.43 1.59 0.34
C LEU A 67 11.03 1.35 -0.21
N THR A 68 10.96 0.87 -1.46
CA THR A 68 9.74 0.57 -2.19
C THR A 68 8.94 -0.59 -1.61
N LEU A 69 9.56 -1.49 -0.82
CA LEU A 69 8.81 -2.49 -0.04
C LEU A 69 7.84 -1.83 0.94
N GLY A 70 8.20 -0.65 1.47
CA GLY A 70 7.36 0.08 2.42
C GLY A 70 6.02 0.55 1.85
N ILE A 71 5.87 0.56 0.53
CA ILE A 71 4.62 0.92 -0.18
C ILE A 71 4.02 -0.27 -0.93
N GLY A 72 4.50 -1.49 -0.70
CA GLY A 72 3.96 -2.68 -1.35
C GLY A 72 4.53 -3.00 -2.74
N GLN A 73 5.67 -2.40 -3.12
CA GLN A 73 6.32 -2.56 -4.43
C GLN A 73 7.63 -3.37 -4.30
N ASP A 74 8.38 -3.51 -5.39
CA ASP A 74 9.65 -4.27 -5.49
C ASP A 74 9.43 -5.78 -5.61
N ARG A 75 10.23 -6.61 -4.90
CA ARG A 75 10.17 -8.07 -5.01
C ARG A 75 9.00 -8.70 -4.26
N MET A 76 8.21 -7.91 -3.53
CA MET A 76 7.07 -8.48 -2.80
C MET A 76 5.88 -8.72 -3.71
N THR A 77 5.24 -9.86 -3.51
CA THR A 77 3.98 -10.21 -4.15
C THR A 77 3.04 -10.75 -3.09
N ALA A 78 1.74 -10.57 -3.31
CA ALA A 78 0.69 -11.08 -2.43
C ALA A 78 -0.45 -11.65 -3.28
N THR A 79 -1.12 -12.68 -2.77
CA THR A 79 -2.37 -13.16 -3.39
C THR A 79 -3.56 -12.32 -2.91
N PRO A 80 -4.66 -12.25 -3.68
CA PRO A 80 -5.90 -11.62 -3.21
C PRO A 80 -6.40 -12.21 -1.90
N LEU A 81 -6.25 -13.53 -1.70
CA LEU A 81 -6.60 -14.19 -0.43
C LEU A 81 -5.74 -13.71 0.75
N GLN A 82 -4.43 -13.51 0.56
CA GLN A 82 -3.56 -12.92 1.58
C GLN A 82 -3.96 -11.47 1.91
N LEU A 83 -4.37 -10.70 0.90
CA LEU A 83 -4.87 -9.32 1.11
C LEU A 83 -6.18 -9.31 1.90
N ALA A 84 -7.14 -10.20 1.57
CA ALA A 84 -8.39 -10.32 2.31
C ALA A 84 -8.15 -10.76 3.77
N ASN A 85 -7.26 -11.74 3.99
CA ASN A 85 -6.89 -12.17 5.33
C ASN A 85 -6.21 -11.05 6.15
N ALA A 86 -5.39 -10.21 5.51
CA ALA A 86 -4.80 -9.05 6.16
C ALA A 86 -5.88 -8.03 6.60
N MET A 87 -6.94 -7.85 5.81
CA MET A 87 -8.08 -7.02 6.21
C MET A 87 -8.84 -7.65 7.38
N ALA A 88 -9.07 -8.97 7.37
CA ALA A 88 -9.68 -9.68 8.50
C ALA A 88 -8.85 -9.54 9.79
N TYR A 89 -7.52 -9.62 9.67
CA TYR A 89 -6.61 -9.40 10.79
C TYR A 89 -6.70 -7.99 11.39
N LEU A 90 -6.79 -6.96 10.54
CA LEU A 90 -6.97 -5.57 10.97
C LEU A 90 -8.36 -5.34 11.58
N ALA A 91 -9.39 -5.88 10.94
CA ALA A 91 -10.78 -5.82 11.38
C ALA A 91 -10.95 -6.41 12.80
N ASN A 92 -10.33 -7.57 13.04
CA ASN A 92 -10.34 -8.26 14.33
C ASN A 92 -9.33 -7.71 15.36
N SER A 93 -8.60 -6.64 15.03
CA SER A 93 -7.63 -6.00 15.94
C SER A 93 -6.52 -6.95 16.44
N GLY A 94 -5.96 -7.79 15.55
CA GLY A 94 -4.71 -8.53 15.84
C GLY A 94 -4.80 -10.05 15.80
N PHE A 95 -5.91 -10.63 15.34
CA PHE A 95 -6.04 -12.06 15.13
C PHE A 95 -6.82 -12.38 13.86
N TYR A 96 -6.63 -13.59 13.33
CA TYR A 96 -7.44 -14.09 12.23
C TYR A 96 -7.69 -15.59 12.42
N TYR A 97 -8.64 -16.12 11.66
CA TYR A 97 -8.86 -17.55 11.52
C TYR A 97 -8.38 -17.96 10.14
N THR A 98 -7.85 -19.19 10.01
CA THR A 98 -7.43 -19.69 8.69
C THR A 98 -8.64 -19.64 7.74
N PRO A 99 -8.55 -18.93 6.60
CA PRO A 99 -9.66 -18.86 5.66
C PRO A 99 -9.93 -20.24 5.08
N HIS A 100 -11.22 -20.57 4.93
CA HIS A 100 -11.70 -21.86 4.43
C HIS A 100 -13.03 -21.68 3.71
N PHE A 101 -13.36 -22.63 2.83
CA PHE A 101 -14.61 -22.66 2.08
C PHE A 101 -15.63 -23.62 2.69
N VAL A 102 -15.18 -24.72 3.31
CA VAL A 102 -16.05 -25.73 3.93
C VAL A 102 -16.60 -25.22 5.27
N ASP A 103 -17.84 -24.77 5.31
CA ASP A 103 -18.49 -24.30 6.53
C ASP A 103 -18.77 -25.43 7.55
N SER A 104 -19.37 -26.53 7.07
CA SER A 104 -19.65 -27.72 7.89
C SER A 104 -19.74 -28.99 7.03
N ILE A 105 -19.58 -30.14 7.68
CA ILE A 105 -19.78 -31.47 7.09
C ILE A 105 -21.04 -32.06 7.74
N GLU A 106 -21.98 -32.54 6.92
CA GLU A 106 -23.19 -33.20 7.43
C GLU A 106 -22.83 -34.50 8.14
N ASN A 107 -23.35 -34.69 9.36
CA ASN A 107 -23.04 -35.83 10.23
C ASN A 107 -21.55 -35.89 10.63
N GLU A 108 -20.96 -34.72 10.96
CA GLU A 108 -19.58 -34.56 11.43
C GLU A 108 -19.20 -35.62 12.47
N ASP A 109 -18.29 -36.52 12.08
CA ASP A 109 -17.69 -37.47 13.00
C ASP A 109 -16.52 -36.84 13.79
N GLU A 110 -15.90 -37.61 14.69
CA GLU A 110 -14.77 -37.09 15.47
C GLU A 110 -13.50 -36.85 14.61
N GLU A 111 -13.36 -37.51 13.46
CA GLU A 111 -12.25 -37.29 12.53
C GLU A 111 -12.42 -35.97 11.75
N ASP A 112 -13.64 -35.68 11.31
CA ASP A 112 -14.04 -34.44 10.64
C ASP A 112 -13.85 -33.23 11.55
N LYS A 113 -14.21 -33.35 12.84
CA LYS A 113 -13.96 -32.29 13.83
C LYS A 113 -12.49 -31.96 13.97
N LEU A 114 -11.64 -32.99 14.07
CA LEU A 114 -10.18 -32.81 14.14
C LEU A 114 -9.63 -32.17 12.86
N MET A 115 -10.20 -32.51 11.70
CA MET A 115 -9.83 -31.89 10.43
C MET A 115 -10.20 -30.40 10.38
N LEU A 116 -11.36 -30.02 10.92
CA LEU A 116 -11.88 -28.65 10.91
C LEU A 116 -11.37 -27.77 12.06
N GLU A 117 -10.83 -28.35 13.13
CA GLU A 117 -10.34 -27.62 14.31
C GLU A 117 -9.33 -26.50 13.96
N LYS A 118 -8.44 -26.76 13.00
CA LYS A 118 -7.44 -25.79 12.53
C LYS A 118 -8.04 -24.52 11.90
N TYR A 119 -9.29 -24.60 11.42
CA TYR A 119 -10.03 -23.48 10.84
C TYR A 119 -10.83 -22.71 11.89
N ARG A 120 -11.20 -23.37 12.99
CA ARG A 120 -11.94 -22.78 14.12
C ARG A 120 -11.01 -22.17 15.18
N THR A 121 -9.71 -22.41 15.09
CA THR A 121 -8.71 -21.92 16.06
C THR A 121 -8.31 -20.48 15.79
N LYS A 122 -8.41 -19.63 16.83
CA LYS A 122 -7.96 -18.23 16.78
C LYS A 122 -6.44 -18.16 16.65
N ILE A 123 -5.95 -17.50 15.61
CA ILE A 123 -4.52 -17.29 15.38
C ILE A 123 -4.16 -15.84 15.75
N GLU A 124 -3.51 -15.67 16.90
CA GLU A 124 -2.96 -14.39 17.36
C GLU A 124 -1.44 -14.40 17.22
N VAL A 125 -0.94 -13.70 16.19
CA VAL A 125 0.47 -13.83 15.77
C VAL A 125 1.36 -12.73 16.35
N THR A 126 0.79 -11.60 16.78
CA THR A 126 1.56 -10.48 17.30
C THR A 126 0.97 -9.93 18.58
N LYS A 127 1.83 -9.35 19.42
CA LYS A 127 1.44 -8.67 20.67
C LYS A 127 1.30 -7.16 20.47
N ILE A 128 0.65 -6.74 19.38
CA ILE A 128 0.41 -5.33 19.09
C ILE A 128 -0.78 -4.86 19.92
N ALA A 129 -0.63 -3.74 20.63
CA ALA A 129 -1.71 -3.18 21.43
C ALA A 129 -2.89 -2.72 20.56
N LYS A 130 -4.13 -2.96 21.03
CA LYS A 130 -5.38 -2.60 20.33
C LYS A 130 -5.41 -1.15 19.83
N GLN A 131 -4.89 -0.22 20.62
CA GLN A 131 -4.84 1.22 20.28
C GLN A 131 -4.21 1.51 18.91
N TYR A 132 -3.23 0.72 18.47
CA TYR A 132 -2.61 0.91 17.15
C TYR A 132 -3.54 0.48 16.02
N PHE A 133 -4.31 -0.59 16.23
CA PHE A 133 -5.34 -0.99 15.27
C PHE A 133 -6.42 0.06 15.16
N ASP A 134 -6.88 0.63 16.27
CA ASP A 134 -7.91 1.68 16.26
C ASP A 134 -7.46 2.88 15.42
N VAL A 135 -6.21 3.36 15.60
CA VAL A 135 -5.64 4.43 14.77
C VAL A 135 -5.54 4.03 13.29
N ILE A 136 -5.17 2.79 12.99
CA ILE A 136 -5.12 2.29 11.60
C ILE A 136 -6.53 2.25 10.99
N LYS A 137 -7.54 1.80 11.73
CA LYS A 137 -8.94 1.74 11.28
C LYS A 137 -9.47 3.14 10.98
N GLU A 138 -9.19 4.13 11.84
CA GLU A 138 -9.53 5.54 11.57
C GLU A 138 -8.85 6.03 10.28
N GLY A 139 -7.54 5.81 10.12
CA GLY A 139 -6.85 6.21 8.90
C GLY A 139 -7.37 5.52 7.62
N MET A 140 -7.84 4.28 7.73
CA MET A 140 -8.49 3.57 6.62
C MET A 140 -9.93 4.05 6.37
N HIS A 141 -10.63 4.52 7.39
CA HIS A 141 -11.94 5.14 7.26
C HIS A 141 -11.82 6.52 6.61
N ASP A 142 -10.81 7.32 6.96
CA ASP A 142 -10.58 8.62 6.32
C ASP A 142 -10.39 8.50 4.80
N VAL A 143 -9.87 7.37 4.32
CA VAL A 143 -9.77 7.08 2.86
C VAL A 143 -11.13 7.10 2.17
N THR A 144 -12.20 6.68 2.86
CA THR A 144 -13.58 6.55 2.35
C THR A 144 -14.45 7.79 2.60
N VAL A 145 -13.99 8.68 3.49
CA VAL A 145 -14.69 9.94 3.79
C VAL A 145 -14.09 11.13 3.05
N ILE A 146 -12.77 11.32 3.15
CA ILE A 146 -12.06 12.49 2.60
C ILE A 146 -10.92 12.12 1.64
N GLY A 147 -10.57 10.84 1.57
CA GLY A 147 -9.41 10.38 0.81
C GLY A 147 -9.74 9.85 -0.59
N THR A 148 -8.85 9.00 -1.09
CA THR A 148 -8.87 8.51 -2.48
C THR A 148 -10.09 7.65 -2.85
N ALA A 149 -10.90 7.26 -1.87
CA ALA A 149 -12.10 6.44 -2.06
C ALA A 149 -13.37 7.18 -1.62
N ALA A 150 -13.32 8.52 -1.46
CA ALA A 150 -14.41 9.31 -0.88
C ALA A 150 -15.75 9.16 -1.61
N PHE A 151 -15.73 8.95 -2.94
CA PHE A 151 -16.93 8.77 -3.76
C PHE A 151 -17.51 7.34 -3.69
N ILE A 152 -16.78 6.37 -3.11
CA ILE A 152 -17.27 4.99 -2.96
C ILE A 152 -18.15 4.94 -1.73
N LYS A 153 -19.44 4.66 -1.94
CA LYS A 153 -20.43 4.58 -0.87
C LYS A 153 -20.97 3.18 -0.70
N VAL A 154 -21.24 2.80 0.54
CA VAL A 154 -21.97 1.60 0.93
C VAL A 154 -23.18 2.09 1.72
N PRO A 155 -24.37 2.20 1.09
CA PRO A 155 -25.54 2.77 1.74
C PRO A 155 -25.86 2.09 3.08
N GLY A 156 -25.91 2.90 4.15
CA GLY A 156 -26.22 2.45 5.50
C GLY A 156 -25.03 1.97 6.33
N HIS A 157 -23.81 1.94 5.79
CA HIS A 157 -22.65 1.38 6.48
C HIS A 157 -21.38 2.22 6.31
N ASP A 158 -20.74 2.54 7.43
CA ASP A 158 -19.36 3.04 7.41
C ASP A 158 -18.39 1.88 7.23
N PHE A 159 -17.34 2.12 6.44
CA PHE A 159 -16.36 1.08 6.12
C PHE A 159 -14.94 1.65 6.07
N CYS A 160 -13.97 0.77 6.26
CA CYS A 160 -12.55 1.08 6.19
C CYS A 160 -11.99 0.52 4.88
N ALA A 161 -11.15 1.29 4.19
CA ALA A 161 -10.57 0.83 2.94
C ALA A 161 -9.16 1.35 2.69
N LYS A 162 -8.49 0.71 1.71
CA LYS A 162 -7.28 1.23 1.10
C LYS A 162 -7.24 0.92 -0.39
N THR A 163 -6.96 1.96 -1.16
CA THR A 163 -6.67 1.87 -2.60
C THR A 163 -5.26 1.37 -2.86
N GLY A 164 -5.08 0.61 -3.94
CA GLY A 164 -3.78 0.17 -4.44
C GLY A 164 -3.71 0.24 -5.95
N THR A 165 -2.51 0.49 -6.46
CA THR A 165 -2.20 0.44 -7.89
C THR A 165 -0.93 -0.38 -8.04
N ALA A 166 -1.05 -1.60 -8.56
CA ALA A 166 0.12 -2.46 -8.76
C ALA A 166 0.68 -2.23 -10.17
N GLN A 167 2.00 -2.01 -10.25
CA GLN A 167 2.63 -1.72 -11.52
C GLN A 167 2.66 -2.98 -12.38
N ASN A 168 2.24 -2.87 -13.63
CA ASN A 168 2.36 -3.93 -14.61
C ASN A 168 3.34 -3.49 -15.72
N PRO A 169 4.55 -4.05 -15.81
CA PRO A 169 5.50 -3.72 -16.87
C PRO A 169 5.00 -4.06 -18.29
N HIS A 170 3.98 -4.90 -18.41
CA HIS A 170 3.48 -5.42 -19.68
C HIS A 170 2.15 -4.78 -20.13
N GLY A 171 1.65 -3.77 -19.44
CA GLY A 171 0.36 -3.16 -19.76
C GLY A 171 -0.06 -2.06 -18.79
N LYS A 172 -1.37 -1.80 -18.71
CA LYS A 172 -1.94 -0.92 -17.69
C LYS A 172 -1.70 -1.52 -16.30
N ASN A 173 -1.54 -0.65 -15.31
CA ASN A 173 -1.45 -1.05 -13.90
C ASN A 173 -2.68 -1.89 -13.49
N HIS A 174 -2.54 -2.71 -12.46
CA HIS A 174 -3.68 -3.43 -11.88
C HIS A 174 -4.36 -2.55 -10.83
N SER A 175 -5.69 -2.52 -10.89
CA SER A 175 -6.54 -1.81 -9.94
C SER A 175 -6.73 -2.70 -8.71
N LEU A 176 -6.28 -2.25 -7.53
CA LEU A 176 -6.43 -2.99 -6.27
C LEU A 176 -7.26 -2.20 -5.27
N PHE A 177 -8.13 -2.88 -4.56
CA PHE A 177 -8.88 -2.30 -3.46
C PHE A 177 -9.09 -3.33 -2.36
N VAL A 178 -8.82 -2.94 -1.12
CA VAL A 178 -9.04 -3.78 0.06
C VAL A 178 -9.87 -3.02 1.06
N CYS A 179 -10.82 -3.69 1.69
CA CYS A 179 -11.73 -3.07 2.65
C CYS A 179 -12.31 -4.08 3.62
N PHE A 180 -12.89 -3.56 4.71
CA PHE A 180 -13.77 -4.32 5.59
C PHE A 180 -14.89 -3.41 6.10
N ALA A 181 -16.02 -4.03 6.42
CA ALA A 181 -17.22 -3.33 6.86
C ALA A 181 -18.08 -4.23 7.78
N PRO A 182 -18.94 -3.63 8.62
CA PRO A 182 -18.91 -2.24 9.06
C PRO A 182 -17.62 -1.87 9.80
N LYS A 183 -17.30 -0.58 9.93
CA LYS A 183 -16.09 -0.10 10.64
C LYS A 183 -16.03 -0.59 12.10
N GLU A 184 -17.12 -0.41 12.84
CA GLU A 184 -17.18 -0.64 14.29
C GLU A 184 -17.31 -2.12 14.65
N ASN A 185 -18.17 -2.86 13.93
CA ASN A 185 -18.35 -4.30 14.11
C ASN A 185 -18.20 -5.02 12.76
N PRO A 186 -16.96 -5.25 12.29
CA PRO A 186 -16.72 -5.82 10.98
C PRO A 186 -17.29 -7.23 10.83
N THR A 187 -18.01 -7.46 9.74
CA THR A 187 -18.59 -8.77 9.38
C THR A 187 -18.10 -9.28 8.04
N ILE A 188 -17.55 -8.41 7.18
CA ILE A 188 -16.98 -8.78 5.88
C ILE A 188 -15.63 -8.10 5.65
N ALA A 189 -14.70 -8.84 5.04
CA ALA A 189 -13.44 -8.33 4.51
C ALA A 189 -13.34 -8.70 3.03
N VAL A 190 -13.00 -7.73 2.18
CA VAL A 190 -12.97 -7.88 0.72
C VAL A 190 -11.62 -7.42 0.18
N ALA A 191 -11.09 -8.18 -0.78
CA ALA A 191 -9.96 -7.77 -1.60
C ALA A 191 -10.32 -7.98 -3.08
N VAL A 192 -10.33 -6.89 -3.84
CA VAL A 192 -10.60 -6.88 -5.28
C VAL A 192 -9.34 -6.51 -6.03
N VAL A 193 -9.02 -7.29 -7.07
CA VAL A 193 -7.97 -6.99 -8.03
C VAL A 193 -8.59 -7.07 -9.42
N VAL A 194 -8.45 -5.98 -10.18
CA VAL A 194 -8.84 -5.93 -11.59
C VAL A 194 -7.57 -5.73 -12.41
N GLU A 195 -7.21 -6.75 -13.18
CA GLU A 195 -6.00 -6.72 -13.99
C GLU A 195 -6.12 -5.71 -15.12
N ASN A 196 -5.03 -5.01 -15.41
CA ASN A 196 -4.91 -4.03 -16.50
C ASN A 196 -5.94 -2.88 -16.48
N ALA A 197 -6.46 -2.54 -15.30
CA ALA A 197 -7.55 -1.57 -15.15
C ALA A 197 -7.10 -0.22 -14.58
N GLY A 198 -5.80 0.04 -14.41
CA GLY A 198 -5.32 1.33 -13.91
C GLY A 198 -5.47 1.50 -12.40
N TYR A 199 -6.14 2.55 -11.94
CA TYR A 199 -6.16 2.96 -10.53
C TYR A 199 -7.13 2.13 -9.69
N GLY A 200 -6.77 1.86 -8.43
CA GLY A 200 -7.57 1.08 -7.48
C GLY A 200 -8.98 1.61 -7.22
N SER A 201 -9.13 2.93 -7.21
CA SER A 201 -10.41 3.59 -6.94
C SER A 201 -11.34 3.60 -8.16
N THR A 202 -10.83 3.41 -9.38
CA THR A 202 -11.65 3.44 -10.60
C THR A 202 -12.51 2.18 -10.75
N TRP A 203 -11.93 1.00 -10.56
CA TRP A 203 -12.62 -0.28 -10.85
C TRP A 203 -12.77 -1.16 -9.62
N ALA A 204 -11.66 -1.53 -8.97
CA ALA A 204 -11.68 -2.43 -7.83
C ALA A 204 -12.51 -1.87 -6.66
N GLY A 205 -12.42 -0.55 -6.43
CA GLY A 205 -13.17 0.15 -5.39
C GLY A 205 -14.69 0.05 -5.54
N PRO A 206 -15.28 0.50 -6.67
CA PRO A 206 -16.70 0.37 -6.93
C PRO A 206 -17.21 -1.08 -6.84
N ILE A 207 -16.46 -2.05 -7.38
CA ILE A 207 -16.81 -3.47 -7.28
C ILE A 207 -16.86 -3.90 -5.81
N ALA A 208 -15.85 -3.55 -5.01
CA ALA A 208 -15.82 -3.86 -3.59
C ALA A 208 -16.97 -3.21 -2.82
N GLY A 209 -17.33 -1.97 -3.16
CA GLY A 209 -18.49 -1.25 -2.61
C GLY A 209 -19.80 -2.02 -2.83
N LEU A 210 -20.04 -2.48 -4.06
CA LEU A 210 -21.22 -3.27 -4.40
C LEU A 210 -21.25 -4.63 -3.69
N MET A 211 -20.10 -5.30 -3.58
CA MET A 211 -19.99 -6.56 -2.85
C MET A 211 -20.33 -6.38 -1.36
N MET A 212 -19.81 -5.32 -0.73
CA MET A 212 -20.12 -5.02 0.67
C MET A 212 -21.60 -4.66 0.86
N GLU A 213 -22.17 -3.80 0.00
CA GLU A 213 -23.58 -3.42 0.08
C GLU A 213 -24.47 -4.65 -0.04
N LYS A 214 -24.23 -5.49 -1.06
CA LYS A 214 -25.01 -6.70 -1.28
C LYS A 214 -24.93 -7.67 -0.10
N TYR A 215 -23.76 -7.80 0.52
CA TYR A 215 -23.57 -8.68 1.68
C TYR A 215 -24.24 -8.12 2.93
N LEU A 216 -24.14 -6.81 3.19
CA LEU A 216 -24.63 -6.19 4.42
C LEU A 216 -26.13 -5.90 4.40
N ASN A 217 -26.69 -5.61 3.23
CA ASN A 217 -28.10 -5.23 3.06
C ASN A 217 -28.93 -6.35 2.40
N ASP A 218 -28.33 -7.51 2.09
CA ASP A 218 -28.87 -8.61 1.28
C ASP A 218 -29.33 -8.21 -0.14
N THR A 219 -29.27 -6.92 -0.48
CA THR A 219 -29.81 -6.32 -1.69
C THR A 219 -28.97 -5.11 -2.09
N LEU A 220 -29.03 -4.77 -3.37
CA LEU A 220 -28.46 -3.52 -3.89
C LEU A 220 -29.58 -2.49 -4.01
N THR A 221 -29.27 -1.24 -3.68
CA THR A 221 -30.09 -0.08 -4.02
C THR A 221 -30.25 0.05 -5.54
N THR A 222 -31.27 0.77 -5.99
CA THR A 222 -31.53 0.96 -7.44
C THR A 222 -30.32 1.58 -8.15
N GLU A 223 -29.68 2.57 -7.54
CA GLU A 223 -28.47 3.21 -8.08
C GLU A 223 -27.31 2.20 -8.19
N SER A 224 -27.07 1.43 -7.13
CA SER A 224 -26.03 0.39 -7.12
C SER A 224 -26.30 -0.74 -8.13
N LYS A 225 -27.56 -1.08 -8.40
CA LYS A 225 -27.92 -2.04 -9.46
C LYS A 225 -27.53 -1.52 -10.83
N ILE A 226 -27.85 -0.27 -11.15
CA ILE A 226 -27.46 0.37 -12.41
C ILE A 226 -25.93 0.41 -12.53
N LYS A 227 -25.22 0.76 -11.45
CA LYS A 227 -23.76 0.75 -11.42
C LYS A 227 -23.18 -0.64 -11.66
N ALA A 228 -23.77 -1.67 -11.06
CA ALA A 228 -23.36 -3.06 -11.26
C ALA A 228 -23.58 -3.52 -12.72
N GLU A 229 -24.72 -3.16 -13.32
CA GLU A 229 -25.02 -3.45 -14.71
C GLU A 229 -24.03 -2.75 -15.66
N ASN A 230 -23.77 -1.46 -15.44
CA ASN A 230 -22.77 -0.72 -16.20
C ASN A 230 -21.38 -1.37 -16.09
N LEU A 231 -20.92 -1.68 -14.88
CA LEU A 231 -19.64 -2.39 -14.65
C LEU A 231 -19.57 -3.72 -15.39
N SER A 232 -20.67 -4.48 -15.42
CA SER A 232 -20.71 -5.80 -16.07
C SER A 232 -20.61 -5.73 -17.60
N ASN A 233 -20.95 -4.58 -18.18
CA ASN A 233 -20.90 -4.34 -19.62
C ASN A 233 -19.56 -3.74 -20.09
N VAL A 234 -18.63 -3.43 -19.18
CA VAL A 234 -17.32 -2.88 -19.56
C VAL A 234 -16.35 -3.99 -19.96
N ASP A 235 -15.67 -3.78 -21.09
CA ASP A 235 -14.59 -4.63 -21.55
C ASP A 235 -13.21 -4.04 -21.19
N LEU A 236 -12.56 -4.63 -20.18
CA LEU A 236 -11.21 -4.27 -19.74
C LEU A 236 -10.12 -5.19 -20.30
N MET A 237 -10.44 -6.04 -21.29
CA MET A 237 -9.45 -6.96 -21.86
C MET A 237 -8.33 -6.19 -22.59
N PRO A 238 -7.04 -6.46 -22.29
CA PRO A 238 -5.92 -5.88 -23.01
C PRO A 238 -5.99 -6.14 -24.51
N ALA A 239 -5.68 -5.13 -25.32
CA ALA A 239 -5.66 -5.25 -26.79
C ALA A 239 -4.74 -6.38 -27.28
N ALA A 240 -3.63 -6.65 -26.59
CA ALA A 240 -2.74 -7.76 -26.91
C ALA A 240 -3.42 -9.13 -26.80
N ILE A 241 -4.28 -9.32 -25.79
CA ILE A 241 -5.04 -10.56 -25.57
C ILE A 241 -6.12 -10.69 -26.65
N LYS A 242 -6.86 -9.61 -26.93
CA LYS A 242 -7.84 -9.58 -28.04
C LYS A 242 -7.18 -9.96 -29.37
N SER A 243 -6.03 -9.36 -29.67
CA SER A 243 -5.23 -9.65 -30.86
C SER A 243 -4.73 -11.09 -30.93
N TRP A 244 -4.50 -11.74 -29.78
CA TRP A 244 -4.11 -13.15 -29.72
C TRP A 244 -5.29 -14.07 -30.04
N TYR A 245 -6.48 -13.79 -29.51
CA TYR A 245 -7.69 -14.57 -29.82
C TYR A 245 -8.04 -14.50 -31.30
N VAL A 246 -7.98 -13.30 -31.90
CA VAL A 246 -8.20 -13.09 -33.33
C VAL A 246 -7.19 -13.88 -34.17
N ARG A 247 -5.89 -13.80 -33.84
CA ARG A 247 -4.83 -14.51 -34.57
C ARG A 247 -4.95 -16.04 -34.49
N ASN A 248 -5.56 -16.57 -33.45
CA ASN A 248 -5.73 -18.01 -33.25
C ASN A 248 -7.12 -18.54 -33.65
N ASN A 249 -7.92 -17.75 -34.39
CA ASN A 249 -9.30 -18.10 -34.80
C ASN A 249 -10.20 -18.53 -33.63
N LYS A 250 -9.99 -17.95 -32.43
CA LYS A 250 -10.80 -18.21 -31.23
C LYS A 250 -11.70 -17.01 -30.91
N THR A 251 -12.30 -16.42 -31.93
CA THR A 251 -13.09 -15.19 -31.81
C THR A 251 -14.44 -15.39 -31.12
N GLU A 252 -14.95 -16.62 -31.04
CA GLU A 252 -16.18 -16.96 -30.28
C GLU A 252 -16.07 -16.64 -28.78
N MET A 253 -14.84 -16.61 -28.25
CA MET A 253 -14.55 -16.28 -26.85
C MET A 253 -14.49 -14.78 -26.59
N LEU A 254 -14.51 -13.96 -27.66
CA LEU A 254 -14.68 -12.53 -27.54
C LEU A 254 -16.19 -12.27 -27.53
N THR A 255 -16.69 -11.58 -26.51
CA THR A 255 -18.09 -11.12 -26.48
C THR A 255 -18.43 -10.41 -27.79
N PRO A 256 -19.65 -10.55 -28.34
CA PRO A 256 -20.05 -9.84 -29.57
C PRO A 256 -19.84 -8.35 -29.37
N LEU A 257 -18.77 -7.82 -29.96
CA LEU A 257 -18.38 -6.42 -29.84
C LEU A 257 -19.33 -5.59 -30.71
N GLU A 258 -20.43 -5.11 -30.14
CA GLU A 258 -20.91 -3.79 -30.54
C GLU A 258 -19.86 -2.80 -30.07
N TYR A 259 -19.07 -2.32 -31.03
CA TYR A 259 -17.94 -1.42 -30.85
C TYR A 259 -18.45 -0.01 -30.48
N ASN A 260 -18.96 0.15 -29.27
CA ASN A 260 -19.13 1.42 -28.59
C ASN A 260 -18.60 1.17 -27.18
N ASN A 261 -17.57 1.90 -26.74
CA ASN A 261 -17.22 2.17 -25.33
C ASN A 261 -15.71 2.29 -25.01
N ASP A 262 -14.84 2.61 -25.97
CA ASP A 262 -13.61 3.33 -25.58
C ASP A 262 -13.99 4.68 -24.90
N GLU A 263 -15.12 5.29 -25.32
CA GLU A 263 -15.65 6.49 -24.68
C GLU A 263 -16.16 6.25 -23.25
N LEU A 264 -16.72 5.10 -22.91
CA LEU A 264 -17.34 4.89 -21.58
C LEU A 264 -16.29 4.63 -20.49
N ALA A 265 -15.17 3.99 -20.82
CA ALA A 265 -14.02 3.89 -19.93
C ALA A 265 -13.36 5.25 -19.71
N ASP A 266 -13.21 6.05 -20.77
CA ASP A 266 -12.65 7.40 -20.69
C ASP A 266 -13.61 8.39 -20.00
N VAL A 267 -14.93 8.23 -20.18
CA VAL A 267 -15.98 9.00 -19.47
C VAL A 267 -16.03 8.61 -18.01
N TRP A 268 -15.90 7.32 -17.66
CA TRP A 268 -15.76 6.91 -16.26
C TRP A 268 -14.46 7.45 -15.66
N ASP A 269 -13.33 7.35 -16.35
CA ASP A 269 -12.09 7.97 -15.88
C ASP A 269 -12.24 9.51 -15.74
N MET A 270 -12.94 10.20 -16.65
CA MET A 270 -13.18 11.65 -16.62
C MET A 270 -14.18 12.10 -15.55
N GLU A 271 -15.33 11.43 -15.43
CA GLU A 271 -16.38 11.72 -14.45
C GLU A 271 -15.82 11.54 -13.04
N MET A 272 -15.05 10.48 -12.84
CA MET A 272 -14.38 10.19 -11.58
C MET A 272 -13.25 11.19 -11.29
N LEU A 273 -12.45 11.60 -12.30
CA LEU A 273 -11.50 12.70 -12.14
C LEU A 273 -12.19 14.04 -11.85
N SER A 274 -13.41 14.25 -12.35
CA SER A 274 -14.19 15.46 -12.11
C SER A 274 -14.79 15.50 -10.69
N GLU A 275 -15.18 14.34 -10.15
CA GLU A 275 -15.63 14.20 -8.75
C GLU A 275 -14.48 14.23 -7.73
N ILE A 276 -13.24 13.93 -8.17
CA ILE A 276 -12.02 14.05 -7.36
C ILE A 276 -11.50 15.51 -7.31
N ALA A 277 -12.04 16.42 -8.13
CA ALA A 277 -11.64 17.82 -8.07
C ALA A 277 -12.02 18.40 -6.69
N PRO A 278 -11.06 18.90 -5.89
CA PRO A 278 -11.38 19.49 -4.61
C PRO A 278 -12.31 20.68 -4.84
N ALA A 279 -13.41 20.74 -4.08
CA ALA A 279 -14.24 21.92 -3.99
C ALA A 279 -13.30 23.12 -3.78
N LYS A 280 -13.31 24.07 -4.73
CA LYS A 280 -12.56 25.32 -4.58
C LYS A 280 -12.92 25.89 -3.22
N LEU A 281 -11.93 25.99 -2.33
CA LEU A 281 -12.05 26.76 -1.11
C LEU A 281 -12.62 28.13 -1.52
N ALA A 282 -13.82 28.46 -1.03
CA ALA A 282 -14.34 29.79 -1.18
C ALA A 282 -13.31 30.73 -0.54
N LEU A 283 -12.66 31.57 -1.35
CA LEU A 283 -11.86 32.67 -0.82
C LEU A 283 -12.81 33.57 -0.04
N ASP A 284 -12.78 33.46 1.29
CA ASP A 284 -13.39 34.43 2.17
C ASP A 284 -12.82 35.80 1.82
N THR A 285 -13.71 36.64 1.30
CA THR A 285 -13.43 38.01 0.93
C THR A 285 -13.44 38.82 2.22
N LEU A 286 -12.33 38.77 2.96
CA LEU A 286 -12.11 39.68 4.08
C LEU A 286 -11.83 41.09 3.55
N LYS A 287 -12.78 41.96 3.90
CA LYS A 287 -12.77 43.40 3.63
C LYS A 287 -11.54 44.08 4.22
N LYS A 288 -11.05 45.06 3.46
CA LYS A 288 -10.05 46.11 3.76
C LYS A 288 -10.03 46.56 5.23
N ILE A 289 -8.84 46.54 5.85
CA ILE A 289 -8.42 47.52 6.86
C ILE A 289 -6.93 47.87 6.63
N ASP A 290 -6.72 49.15 6.30
CA ASP A 290 -5.58 50.06 6.36
C ASP A 290 -4.11 49.59 6.31
N THR A 291 -3.43 50.16 5.32
CA THR A 291 -1.99 50.16 5.03
C THR A 291 -1.19 51.03 6.00
N LEU A 292 -0.14 50.47 6.62
CA LEU A 292 1.04 51.21 7.08
C LEU A 292 2.25 50.79 6.22
N PRO A 293 3.10 51.73 5.75
CA PRO A 293 4.19 51.40 4.84
C PRO A 293 5.39 50.78 5.58
N VAL A 294 5.81 49.60 5.12
CA VAL A 294 7.06 48.94 5.52
C VAL A 294 8.16 49.29 4.53
N THR A 295 9.24 49.92 5.02
CA THR A 295 10.47 50.21 4.26
C THR A 295 11.26 48.92 3.95
N PRO A 296 11.85 48.78 2.73
CA PRO A 296 12.65 47.62 2.36
C PRO A 296 14.08 47.65 2.96
N PRO A 297 14.72 46.49 3.17
CA PRO A 297 16.08 46.40 3.71
C PRO A 297 17.15 46.79 2.69
N SER A 298 18.22 47.44 3.16
CA SER A 298 19.35 47.92 2.36
C SER A 298 20.33 46.80 1.94
N LYS A 299 20.88 46.92 0.72
CA LYS A 299 21.95 46.08 0.17
C LYS A 299 23.30 46.36 0.84
N PRO A 300 24.22 45.38 0.96
CA PRO A 300 25.60 45.62 1.41
C PRO A 300 26.45 46.25 0.29
N ALA A 301 27.30 47.21 0.65
CA ALA A 301 28.24 47.90 -0.24
C ALA A 301 29.65 47.23 -0.27
N PRO A 302 30.44 47.40 -1.35
CA PRO A 302 31.63 46.61 -1.63
C PRO A 302 32.95 47.15 -1.03
N SER A 303 33.94 46.25 -0.99
CA SER A 303 35.30 46.40 -0.45
C SER A 303 36.18 47.44 -1.16
N ASN A 304 36.99 48.18 -0.39
CA ASN A 304 38.14 48.93 -0.91
C ASN A 304 39.47 48.28 -0.47
N LYS A 305 40.30 47.96 -1.46
CA LYS A 305 41.71 47.58 -1.34
C LYS A 305 42.58 48.85 -1.26
N VAL A 306 43.61 48.82 -0.42
CA VAL A 306 44.82 49.64 -0.60
C VAL A 306 46.03 48.70 -0.48
N ASN A 307 46.94 48.78 -1.45
CA ASN A 307 48.19 48.02 -1.59
C ASN A 307 49.41 48.90 -1.24
N LYS A 308 50.54 48.20 -1.01
CA LYS A 308 51.98 48.60 -0.98
C LYS A 308 52.61 48.45 0.41
N GLU A 309 53.81 47.91 0.62
CA GLU A 309 54.89 47.38 -0.23
C GLU A 309 55.90 46.63 0.71
N THR A 310 56.59 45.62 0.18
CA THR A 310 57.99 45.16 0.40
C THR A 310 58.60 44.73 1.77
N ALA A 311 59.31 43.58 1.69
CA ALA A 311 60.65 43.26 2.24
C ALA A 311 60.83 42.16 3.33
N ILE A 312 61.28 40.98 2.88
CA ILE A 312 62.51 40.22 3.26
C ILE A 312 62.80 39.89 4.76
N ASP A 313 62.62 38.60 5.11
CA ASP A 313 63.52 37.60 5.76
C ASP A 313 64.26 37.88 7.12
N PRO A 314 64.99 36.91 7.72
CA PRO A 314 64.61 36.01 8.83
C PRO A 314 65.37 36.28 10.15
N LEU A 315 65.02 35.62 11.28
CA LEU A 315 65.98 35.05 12.27
C LEU A 315 65.35 34.48 13.57
N GLN A 316 65.93 33.35 14.00
CA GLN A 316 66.07 32.77 15.36
C GLN A 316 64.90 31.99 15.98
N LYS A 317 64.97 30.64 16.11
CA LYS A 317 65.81 29.73 16.93
C LYS A 317 65.45 29.63 18.43
N LYS A 318 65.29 28.35 18.85
CA LYS A 318 65.36 27.73 20.21
C LYS A 318 64.03 27.71 21.00
N LYS A 319 63.64 26.63 21.69
CA LYS A 319 64.22 25.29 21.92
C LYS A 319 63.14 24.39 22.53
N LYS A 320 63.03 23.15 22.04
CA LYS A 320 62.54 22.00 22.79
C LYS A 320 63.54 21.67 23.92
N VAL A 321 63.05 21.23 25.07
CA VAL A 321 63.79 20.34 25.97
C VAL A 321 62.93 19.10 26.22
N THR A 322 63.34 18.02 25.60
CA THR A 322 63.06 16.63 25.99
C THR A 322 63.98 16.25 27.14
N LYS A 323 63.50 15.42 28.08
CA LYS A 323 64.36 14.46 28.76
C LYS A 323 63.62 13.14 28.89
N ASN A 324 64.36 12.11 28.52
CA ASN A 324 63.95 10.75 28.25
C ASN A 324 64.55 9.83 29.33
N LYS A 325 63.94 8.66 29.51
CA LYS A 325 64.51 7.34 29.87
C LYS A 325 64.01 6.68 31.17
N ASN A 326 63.35 5.54 30.93
CA ASN A 326 63.63 4.17 31.38
C ASN A 326 63.83 3.87 32.88
N GLY A 327 63.11 2.83 33.33
CA GLY A 327 63.67 1.82 34.23
C GLY A 327 62.66 1.15 35.17
N LYS A 328 62.34 -0.12 34.85
CA LYS A 328 62.00 -1.26 35.75
C LYS A 328 61.55 -0.94 37.19
N LEU A 329 60.36 -1.42 37.57
CA LEU A 329 60.10 -2.68 38.28
C LEU A 329 58.60 -2.94 38.31
#